data_AF-A0A3C2C6H0-F1
#
_entry.id   AF-A0A3C2C6H0-F1
#
_cell.length_a   1.000
_cell.length_b   1.000
_cell.length_c   1.000
_cell.angle_alpha   90.00
_cell.angle_beta   90.00
_cell.angle_gamma   90.00
#
_symmetry.space_group_name_H-M   'P 1'
#
loop_
_entity.id
_entity.type
_entity.pdbx_description
1 polymer ?
#
loop_
_entity_poly.entity_id
_entity_poly.type
_entity_poly.pdbx_seq_one_letter_code
_entity_poly.pdbx_strand_id
1 'polypeptide(L)'
;MQEQRKSIQISFKPGTASPCSKCKWGQRNSRDLTNGFCGAYKTNSGTPWVRKIKDFENTTCGRYEEGIPEVVNVPLPGEQLCG
;
A
#
# COMPACT_ATOMS: atom_id res chain seq x y z
N MET A 1 -11.58 -21.42 -13.11
CA MET A 1 -11.38 -20.91 -11.73
C MET A 1 -11.82 -19.47 -11.69
N GLN A 2 -12.87 -19.13 -10.94
CA GLN A 2 -13.29 -17.74 -10.78
C GLN A 2 -12.32 -17.08 -9.81
N GLU A 3 -11.48 -16.17 -10.30
CA GLU A 3 -10.64 -15.32 -9.47
C GLU A 3 -11.57 -14.46 -8.61
N GLN A 4 -11.73 -14.87 -7.35
CA GLN A 4 -12.54 -14.15 -6.38
C GLN A 4 -12.00 -12.72 -6.34
N ARG A 5 -12.79 -11.75 -6.85
CA ARG A 5 -12.43 -10.32 -6.91
C ARG A 5 -12.28 -9.79 -5.48
N LYS A 6 -11.12 -10.03 -4.90
CA LYS A 6 -10.71 -9.54 -3.59
C LYS A 6 -10.71 -8.01 -3.64
N SER A 7 -11.53 -7.38 -2.80
CA SER A 7 -11.68 -5.92 -2.79
C SER A 7 -10.36 -5.25 -2.40
N ILE A 8 -9.96 -4.24 -3.17
CA ILE A 8 -8.75 -3.44 -2.94
C ILE A 8 -9.05 -2.27 -2.00
N GLN A 9 -10.29 -2.15 -1.52
CA GLN A 9 -10.66 -1.14 -0.56
C GLN A 9 -9.85 -1.34 0.73
N ILE A 10 -8.98 -0.37 0.99
CA ILE A 10 -8.16 -0.30 2.19
C ILE A 10 -9.07 0.06 3.36
N SER A 11 -8.92 -0.64 4.48
CA SER A 11 -9.72 -0.38 5.68
C SER A 11 -8.86 -0.55 6.92
N PHE A 12 -9.09 0.33 7.90
CA PHE A 12 -8.50 0.23 9.22
C PHE A 12 -9.16 -0.94 9.97
N LYS A 13 -8.34 -1.90 10.40
CA LYS A 13 -8.70 -3.07 11.19
C LYS A 13 -7.62 -3.29 12.25
N PRO A 14 -7.80 -2.76 13.47
CA PRO A 14 -6.82 -2.93 14.53
C PRO A 14 -6.68 -4.41 14.91
N GLY A 15 -5.44 -4.85 15.13
CA GLY A 15 -5.14 -6.26 15.45
C GLY A 15 -5.35 -7.23 14.28
N THR A 16 -5.40 -6.74 13.04
CA THR A 16 -5.51 -7.61 11.87
C THR A 16 -4.33 -8.58 11.77
N ALA A 17 -4.61 -9.85 11.46
CA ALA A 17 -3.57 -10.85 11.20
C ALA A 17 -2.84 -10.60 9.85
N SER A 18 -3.39 -9.72 9.01
CA SER A 18 -2.91 -9.46 7.64
C SER A 18 -2.61 -7.97 7.42
N PRO A 19 -1.70 -7.36 8.21
CA PRO A 19 -1.43 -5.93 8.14
C PRO A 19 -0.66 -5.56 6.88
N CYS A 20 -0.83 -4.32 6.40
CA CYS A 20 -0.06 -3.78 5.27
C CYS A 20 1.45 -3.81 5.52
N SER A 21 1.90 -3.81 6.77
CA SER A 21 3.31 -4.01 7.17
C SER A 21 3.92 -5.34 6.75
N LYS A 22 3.08 -6.34 6.47
CA LYS A 22 3.48 -7.69 6.01
C LYS A 22 2.95 -8.00 4.61
N CYS A 23 2.57 -6.97 3.85
CA CYS A 23 2.04 -7.12 2.50
C CYS A 23 3.13 -6.81 1.47
N LYS A 24 3.34 -7.71 0.48
CA LYS A 24 4.31 -7.50 -0.61
C LYS A 24 4.00 -6.28 -1.49
N TRP A 25 2.75 -5.83 -1.48
CA TRP A 25 2.30 -4.66 -2.25
C TRP A 25 2.47 -3.33 -1.51
N GLY A 26 2.87 -3.38 -0.23
CA GLY A 26 3.13 -2.21 0.57
C GLY A 26 4.41 -1.53 0.13
N GLN A 27 4.39 -0.20 0.14
CA GLN A 27 5.53 0.66 -0.10
C GLN A 27 5.66 1.57 1.12
N ARG A 28 6.51 1.18 2.06
CA ARG A 28 6.72 1.87 3.33
C ARG A 28 7.59 3.10 3.11
N ASN A 29 7.25 4.21 3.72
CA ASN A 29 8.02 5.43 3.60
C ASN A 29 9.33 5.31 4.40
N SER A 30 10.47 5.58 3.75
CA SER A 30 11.79 5.50 4.39
C SER A 30 11.98 6.51 5.53
N ARG A 31 11.28 7.65 5.48
CA ARG A 31 11.34 8.71 6.51
C ARG A 31 10.40 8.43 7.69
N ASP A 32 9.30 7.71 7.46
CA ASP A 32 8.33 7.34 8.49
C ASP A 32 7.74 5.96 8.20
N LEU A 33 8.26 4.96 8.93
CA LEU A 33 7.91 3.55 8.74
C LEU A 33 6.46 3.20 9.13
N THR A 34 5.73 4.12 9.77
CA THR A 34 4.32 3.93 10.13
C THR A 34 3.38 4.13 8.94
N ASN A 35 3.82 4.87 7.93
CA ASN A 35 3.02 5.26 6.78
C ASN A 35 3.65 4.88 5.42
N GLY A 36 2.92 5.13 4.35
CA GLY A 36 3.35 4.78 3.00
C GLY A 36 2.17 4.58 2.04
N PHE A 37 2.32 3.66 1.10
CA PHE A 37 1.42 3.48 -0.02
C PHE A 37 1.14 2.00 -0.33
N CYS A 38 0.00 1.74 -0.95
CA CYS A 38 -0.35 0.43 -1.51
C CYS A 38 -0.29 0.49 -3.04
N GLY A 39 0.55 -0.35 -3.64
CA GLY A 39 0.70 -0.49 -5.09
C GLY A 39 -0.11 -1.63 -5.73
N ALA A 40 -1.01 -2.28 -4.98
CA ALA A 40 -1.75 -3.45 -5.44
C ALA A 40 -2.77 -3.17 -6.57
N TYR A 41 -3.15 -1.90 -6.77
CA TYR A 41 -4.10 -1.49 -7.80
C TYR A 41 -3.38 -0.91 -9.01
N LYS A 42 -3.73 -1.42 -10.19
CA LYS A 42 -3.34 -0.87 -11.48
C LYS A 42 -4.62 -0.52 -12.24
N THR A 43 -4.61 0.61 -12.94
CA THR A 43 -5.70 0.97 -13.86
C THR A 43 -5.74 -0.03 -15.03
N ASN A 44 -6.82 -0.02 -15.82
CA ASN A 44 -6.91 -0.86 -17.03
C ASN A 44 -5.74 -0.61 -18.01
N SER A 45 -5.15 0.57 -17.98
CA SER A 45 -3.97 0.95 -18.79
C SER A 45 -2.64 0.49 -18.20
N GLY A 46 -2.64 -0.22 -17.06
CA GLY A 46 -1.45 -0.71 -16.37
C GLY A 46 -0.77 0.30 -15.44
N THR A 47 -1.23 1.55 -15.40
CA THR A 47 -0.68 2.59 -14.52
C THR A 47 -0.94 2.22 -13.05
N PRO A 48 0.08 2.20 -12.18
CA PRO A 48 -0.13 1.96 -10.76
C PRO A 48 -0.92 3.11 -10.14
N TRP A 49 -2.00 2.79 -9.46
CA TRP A 49 -2.78 3.76 -8.69
C TRP A 49 -2.51 3.53 -7.22
N VAL A 50 -1.50 4.25 -6.72
CA VAL A 50 -1.09 4.18 -5.32
C VAL A 50 -2.16 4.74 -4.39
N ARG A 51 -2.42 4.04 -3.28
CA ARG A 51 -3.30 4.50 -2.21
C ARG A 51 -2.50 4.74 -0.95
N LYS A 52 -2.64 5.91 -0.35
CA LYS A 52 -1.95 6.27 0.89
C LYS A 52 -2.47 5.41 2.06
N ILE A 53 -1.55 4.80 2.79
CA ILE A 53 -1.80 4.10 4.06
C ILE A 53 -1.19 4.96 5.17
N LYS A 54 -2.01 5.31 6.15
CA LYS A 54 -1.57 6.12 7.30
C LYS A 54 -0.99 5.28 8.42
N ASP A 55 -1.41 4.03 8.53
CA ASP A 55 -0.99 3.12 9.60
C ASP A 55 -0.80 1.71 9.04
N PHE A 56 0.45 1.28 8.87
CA PHE A 56 0.78 0.01 8.24
C PHE A 56 0.43 -1.22 9.10
N GLU A 57 0.39 -1.06 10.43
CA GLU A 57 0.17 -2.16 11.37
C GLU A 57 -1.32 -2.51 11.58
N ASN A 58 -2.22 -1.54 11.40
CA ASN A 58 -3.66 -1.71 11.64
C ASN A 58 -4.50 -1.47 10.38
N THR A 59 -3.90 -1.56 9.21
CA THR A 59 -4.60 -1.40 7.93
C THR A 59 -4.48 -2.66 7.09
N THR A 60 -5.56 -3.06 6.41
CA THR A 60 -5.55 -4.22 5.52
C THR A 60 -6.55 -4.04 4.36
N CYS A 61 -6.55 -4.98 3.42
CA CYS A 61 -7.50 -5.05 2.32
C CYS A 61 -7.75 -6.51 1.91
N GLY A 62 -8.73 -6.75 1.05
CA GLY A 62 -9.01 -8.10 0.52
C GLY A 62 -7.87 -8.66 -0.34
N ARG A 63 -7.04 -7.80 -0.94
CA ARG A 63 -5.86 -8.16 -1.76
C ARG A 63 -4.56 -8.32 -0.97
N TYR A 64 -4.64 -8.53 0.35
CA TYR A 64 -3.45 -8.86 1.13
C TYR A 64 -2.74 -10.09 0.54
N GLU A 65 -1.44 -9.96 0.35
CA GLU A 65 -0.54 -11.03 -0.04
C GLU A 65 0.73 -10.89 0.80
N GLU A 66 1.06 -11.95 1.53
CA GLU A 66 2.19 -11.95 2.44
C GLU A 66 3.51 -11.64 1.71
N GLY A 67 4.33 -10.79 2.33
CA GLY A 67 5.67 -10.46 1.87
C GLY A 67 6.24 -9.22 2.54
N ILE A 68 7.41 -8.80 2.07
CA ILE A 68 8.14 -7.66 2.63
C ILE A 68 7.75 -6.41 1.81
N PRO A 69 7.17 -5.38 2.43
CA PRO A 69 6.90 -4.13 1.74
C PRO A 69 8.22 -3.46 1.33
N GLU A 70 8.26 -2.91 0.12
CA GLU A 70 9.39 -2.14 -0.35
C GLU A 70 9.53 -0.85 0.45
N VAL A 71 10.75 -0.41 0.74
CA VAL A 71 11.00 0.87 1.40
C VAL A 71 11.30 1.91 0.33
N VAL A 72 10.41 2.88 0.19
CA VAL A 72 10.49 3.93 -0.83
C VAL A 72 10.79 5.28 -0.18
N ASN A 73 11.64 6.06 -0.83
CA ASN A 73 11.83 7.46 -0.48
C ASN A 73 10.76 8.28 -1.22
N VAL A 74 9.72 8.69 -0.50
CA VAL A 74 8.61 9.43 -1.09
C VAL A 74 8.95 10.92 -1.02
N PRO A 75 8.99 11.64 -2.16
CA PRO A 75 9.15 13.09 -2.15
C PRO A 75 7.99 13.72 -1.38
N LEU A 76 8.27 14.68 -0.50
CA LEU A 76 7.19 15.40 0.18
C LEU A 76 6.34 16.14 -0.86
N PRO A 77 5.02 16.30 -0.64
CA PRO A 77 4.23 17.21 -1.46
C PRO A 77 4.83 18.62 -1.35
N GLY A 78 5.58 19.03 -2.37
CA GLY A 78 6.44 20.23 -2.36
C GLY A 78 7.81 20.03 -3.02
N GLU A 79 8.32 18.79 -3.08
CA GLU A 79 9.50 18.42 -3.89
C GLU A 79 9.07 18.08 -5.33
N GLN A 80 8.25 18.94 -5.92
CA GLN A 80 7.99 18.89 -7.35
C GLN A 80 9.22 19.50 -8.01
N LEU A 81 10.07 18.65 -8.60
CA LEU A 81 11.18 19.09 -9.44
C LEU A 81 10.61 20.07 -10.47
N CYS A 82 10.89 21.36 -10.28
CA CYS A 82 10.82 22.34 -11.35
C CYS A 82 11.79 21.86 -12.42
N GLY A 83 11.24 21.36 -13.53
CA GLY A 83 11.93 21.08 -14.77
C GLY A 83 11.12 21.67 -15.90
#